data_AF-A0A672RC15-F1
#
_entry.id   AF-A0A672RC15-F1
#
_cell.length_a   1.000
_cell.length_b   1.000
_cell.length_c   1.000
_cell.angle_alpha   90.00
_cell.angle_beta   90.00
_cell.angle_gamma   90.00
#
_symmetry.space_group_name_H-M   'P 1'
#
loop_
_entity.id
_entity.type
_entity.pdbx_description
1 polymer ?
#
loop_
_entity_poly.entity_id
_entity_poly.type
_entity_poly.pdbx_seq_one_letter_code
_entity_poly.pdbx_strand_id
1 'polypeptide(L)'
;MKWDGSMFTEIQTMPSRGSMVFQPLSIGNWQYAILGSDYSLTQVYQWDTKKGQLVHFQELNVQAPRAFSLMSIDNREFLLASSFKGKTQIYEHLMINLSS
;
A
#
# COMPACT_ATOMS: atom_id res chain seq x y z
N MET A 1 2.05 12.95 5.52
CA MET A 1 2.80 14.06 6.13
C MET A 1 4.29 13.83 5.94
N LYS A 2 5.10 14.88 5.92
CA LYS A 2 6.57 14.82 5.85
C LYS A 2 7.15 15.57 7.05
N TRP A 3 8.18 15.02 7.67
CA TRP A 3 8.96 15.76 8.68
C TRP A 3 9.89 16.75 7.98
N ASP A 4 9.85 18.03 8.36
CA ASP A 4 10.71 19.08 7.79
C ASP A 4 11.94 19.45 8.62
N GLY A 5 12.13 18.77 9.76
CA GLY A 5 13.16 19.09 10.75
C GLY A 5 12.58 19.66 12.05
N SER A 6 11.37 20.22 12.01
CA SER A 6 10.71 20.88 13.14
C SER A 6 9.28 20.40 13.39
N MET A 7 8.52 20.12 12.32
CA MET A 7 7.15 19.66 12.40
C MET A 7 6.79 18.74 11.23
N PHE A 8 5.63 18.10 11.35
CA PHE A 8 5.02 17.40 10.23
C PHE A 8 4.25 18.38 9.37
N THR A 9 4.58 18.43 8.08
CA THR A 9 3.85 19.18 7.06
C THR A 9 2.99 18.24 6.24
N GLU A 10 1.82 18.74 5.80
CA GLU A 10 0.95 17.98 4.91
C GLU A 10 1.62 17.80 3.54
N ILE A 11 1.49 16.59 2.96
CA ILE A 11 1.91 16.31 1.58
C ILE A 11 0.68 16.21 0.68
N GLN A 12 -0.29 15.41 1.12
CA GLN A 12 -1.55 15.15 0.43
C GLN A 12 -2.54 14.51 1.39
N THR A 13 -3.80 14.48 1.00
CA THR A 13 -4.89 13.77 1.67
C THR A 13 -5.53 12.75 0.74
N MET A 14 -6.18 11.73 1.31
CA MET A 14 -6.88 10.67 0.57
C MET A 14 -8.26 10.44 1.17
N PRO A 15 -9.29 10.13 0.36
CA PRO A 15 -10.62 9.80 0.87
C PRO A 15 -10.63 8.44 1.58
N SER A 16 -10.78 8.44 2.91
CA SER A 16 -10.80 7.24 3.76
C SER A 16 -12.22 6.69 3.97
N ARG A 17 -12.74 5.91 3.01
CA ARG A 17 -14.09 5.33 3.09
C ARG A 17 -14.12 4.08 3.99
N GLY A 18 -14.41 4.27 5.28
CA GLY A 18 -14.41 3.16 6.24
C GLY A 18 -13.03 2.50 6.38
N SER A 19 -11.97 3.31 6.34
CA SER A 19 -10.59 2.81 6.41
C SER A 19 -10.20 2.48 7.85
N MET A 20 -9.58 1.31 8.03
CA MET A 20 -9.01 0.87 9.30
C MET A 20 -7.49 0.76 9.25
N VAL A 21 -6.88 0.95 8.07
CA VAL A 21 -5.44 0.82 7.86
C VAL A 21 -5.00 1.66 6.67
N PHE A 22 -3.91 2.41 6.86
CA PHE A 22 -3.15 3.04 5.78
C PHE A 22 -1.67 2.71 5.97
N GLN A 23 -1.23 1.61 5.36
CA GLN A 23 0.06 0.99 5.64
C GLN A 23 1.12 1.40 4.60
N PRO A 24 2.18 2.15 4.98
CA PRO A 24 3.35 2.29 4.13
C PRO A 24 4.16 0.99 4.13
N LEU A 25 4.73 0.64 2.97
CA LEU A 25 5.65 -0.49 2.82
C LEU A 25 6.68 -0.22 1.71
N SER A 26 7.81 -0.91 1.76
CA SER A 26 8.87 -0.79 0.75
C SER A 26 9.28 -2.17 0.24
N ILE A 27 9.39 -2.32 -1.08
CA ILE A 27 9.81 -3.55 -1.74
C ILE A 27 10.94 -3.20 -2.70
N GLY A 28 12.18 -3.55 -2.35
CA GLY A 28 13.38 -3.07 -3.03
C GLY A 28 13.40 -1.53 -3.08
N ASN A 29 13.49 -0.96 -4.28
CA ASN A 29 13.51 0.50 -4.47
C ASN A 29 12.11 1.13 -4.57
N TRP A 30 11.06 0.33 -4.49
CA TRP A 30 9.68 0.80 -4.63
C TRP A 30 9.07 1.08 -3.26
N GLN A 31 8.52 2.28 -3.11
CA GLN A 31 7.76 2.67 -1.92
C GLN A 31 6.28 2.69 -2.27
N TYR A 32 5.48 2.01 -1.45
CA TYR A 32 4.04 1.91 -1.60
C TYR A 32 3.32 2.36 -0.34
N ALA A 33 2.05 2.68 -0.47
CA ALA A 33 1.14 2.85 0.64
C ALA A 33 -0.21 2.20 0.29
N ILE A 34 -0.72 1.34 1.18
CA ILE A 34 -1.97 0.61 0.97
C ILE A 34 -3.05 1.18 1.88
N LEU A 35 -4.07 1.78 1.27
CA LEU A 35 -5.24 2.32 1.95
C LEU A 35 -6.37 1.29 1.92
N GLY A 36 -6.58 0.63 3.05
CA GLY A 36 -7.67 -0.31 3.23
C GLY A 36 -9.03 0.40 3.27
N SER A 37 -10.08 -0.28 2.81
CA SER A 37 -11.46 0.23 2.79
C SER A 37 -12.46 -0.89 3.10
N ASP A 38 -13.40 -0.64 4.00
CA ASP A 38 -14.52 -1.54 4.29
C ASP A 38 -15.70 -1.32 3.31
N TYR A 39 -15.72 -0.21 2.55
CA TYR A 39 -16.86 0.19 1.70
C TYR A 39 -16.52 0.28 0.20
N SER A 40 -15.27 0.07 -0.18
CA SER A 40 -14.80 0.09 -1.58
C SER A 40 -13.59 -0.84 -1.73
N LEU A 41 -13.01 -0.89 -2.94
CA LEU A 41 -11.74 -1.57 -3.14
C LEU A 41 -10.63 -0.91 -2.32
N THR A 42 -9.71 -1.73 -1.83
CA THR A 42 -8.46 -1.30 -1.20
C THR A 42 -7.58 -0.67 -2.26
N GLN A 43 -7.06 0.52 -1.99
CA GLN A 43 -6.25 1.28 -2.94
C GLN A 43 -4.77 1.08 -2.62
N VAL A 44 -3.97 0.74 -3.62
CA VAL A 44 -2.51 0.68 -3.52
C VAL A 44 -1.95 1.87 -4.26
N TYR A 45 -1.17 2.68 -3.55
CA TYR A 45 -0.45 3.82 -4.11
C TYR A 45 1.03 3.53 -4.18
N GLN A 46 1.70 4.07 -5.19
CA GLN A 46 3.16 4.09 -5.29
C GLN A 46 3.65 5.53 -5.08
N TRP A 47 4.81 5.69 -4.43
CA TRP A 47 5.45 6.99 -4.30
C TRP A 47 6.12 7.40 -5.63
N ASP A 48 5.70 8.54 -6.17
CA ASP A 48 6.35 9.18 -7.32
C ASP A 48 7.39 10.17 -6.80
N THR A 49 8.67 9.85 -6.99
CA THR A 49 9.79 10.67 -6.51
C THR A 49 9.90 12.01 -7.25
N LYS A 50 9.41 12.11 -8.49
CA LYS A 50 9.42 13.35 -9.26
C LYS A 50 8.34 14.31 -8.79
N LYS A 51 7.16 13.78 -8.47
CA LYS A 51 6.03 14.56 -7.97
C LYS A 51 6.07 14.79 -6.46
N GLY A 52 6.81 13.95 -5.72
CA GLY A 52 6.84 13.99 -4.26
C GLY A 52 5.49 13.65 -3.63
N GLN A 53 4.74 12.72 -4.24
CA GLN A 53 3.41 12.31 -3.78
C GLN A 53 3.11 10.86 -4.12
N LEU A 54 2.18 10.27 -3.37
CA LEU A 54 1.55 8.98 -3.66
C LEU A 54 0.61 9.11 -4.86
N VAL A 55 0.79 8.24 -5.85
CA VAL A 55 -0.04 8.12 -7.05
C VAL A 55 -0.69 6.74 -7.08
N HIS A 56 -1.91 6.64 -7.62
CA HIS A 56 -2.61 5.36 -7.72
C HIS A 56 -1.78 4.36 -8.54
N PHE A 57 -1.64 3.14 -8.03
CA PHE A 57 -0.89 2.06 -8.67
C PHE A 57 -1.80 0.89 -9.07
N GLN A 58 -2.56 0.35 -8.12
CA GLN A 58 -3.51 -0.75 -8.37
C GLN A 58 -4.59 -0.82 -7.29
N GLU A 59 -5.57 -1.70 -7.48
CA GLU A 59 -6.63 -1.98 -6.52
C GLU A 59 -6.59 -3.44 -6.06
N LEU A 60 -6.92 -3.68 -4.79
CA LEU A 60 -7.06 -5.01 -4.21
C LEU A 60 -8.49 -5.22 -3.69
N ASN A 61 -9.00 -6.43 -3.86
CA ASN A 61 -10.29 -6.82 -3.32
C ASN A 61 -10.10 -7.62 -2.01
N VAL A 62 -9.92 -6.89 -0.91
CA VAL A 62 -9.83 -7.44 0.44
C VAL A 62 -11.03 -6.98 1.24
N GLN A 63 -11.83 -7.91 1.75
CA GLN A 63 -12.98 -7.57 2.57
C GLN A 63 -12.54 -7.11 3.96
N ALA A 64 -12.95 -5.92 4.39
CA ALA A 64 -12.68 -5.37 5.71
C ALA A 64 -11.20 -5.53 6.17
N PRO A 65 -10.23 -4.92 5.45
CA PRO A 65 -8.82 -5.08 5.75
C PRO A 65 -8.45 -4.45 7.11
N ARG A 66 -7.54 -5.09 7.85
CA ARG A 66 -7.08 -4.59 9.17
C ARG A 66 -5.59 -4.34 9.28
N ALA A 67 -4.79 -5.04 8.49
CA ALA A 67 -3.35 -4.92 8.44
C ALA A 67 -2.85 -5.41 7.08
N PHE A 68 -1.72 -4.84 6.68
CA PHE A 68 -0.91 -5.31 5.56
C PHE A 68 0.51 -5.54 6.07
N SER A 69 1.12 -6.67 5.74
CA SER A 69 2.47 -7.00 6.18
C SER A 69 3.25 -7.60 5.01
N LEU A 70 4.52 -7.23 4.90
CA LEU A 70 5.43 -7.75 3.89
C LEU A 70 6.23 -8.93 4.48
N MET A 71 6.39 -9.99 3.69
CA MET A 71 7.18 -11.16 4.02
C MET A 71 8.02 -11.55 2.81
N SER A 72 9.32 -11.75 3.05
CA SER A 72 10.26 -12.17 2.01
C SER A 72 10.66 -13.62 2.23
N ILE A 73 10.54 -14.46 1.19
CA ILE A 73 10.95 -15.87 1.22
C ILE A 73 11.65 -16.18 -0.10
N ASP A 74 12.89 -16.69 -0.04
CA ASP A 74 13.66 -17.12 -1.22
C ASP A 74 13.65 -16.10 -2.36
N ASN A 75 13.97 -14.83 -2.05
CA ASN A 75 13.97 -13.70 -3.00
C ASN A 75 12.62 -13.36 -3.63
N ARG A 76 11.52 -13.87 -3.06
CA ARG A 76 10.14 -13.53 -3.44
C ARG A 76 9.50 -12.71 -2.33
N GLU A 77 8.68 -11.76 -2.73
CA GLU A 77 8.07 -10.79 -1.83
C GLU A 77 6.56 -11.03 -1.78
N PHE A 78 6.03 -11.24 -0.58
CA PHE A 78 4.64 -11.56 -0.35
C PHE A 78 3.98 -10.50 0.53
N LEU A 79 2.82 -10.02 0.11
CA LEU A 79 1.97 -9.15 0.88
C LEU A 79 0.87 -9.98 1.56
N LEU A 80 0.89 -10.04 2.88
CA LEU A 80 -0.20 -10.59 3.68
C LEU A 80 -1.24 -9.49 3.93
N ALA A 81 -2.49 -9.77 3.59
CA ALA A 81 -3.63 -8.87 3.79
C ALA A 81 -4.64 -9.53 4.73
N SER A 82 -4.67 -9.08 5.99
CA SER A 82 -5.60 -9.62 6.99
C SER A 82 -7.02 -9.13 6.71
N SER A 83 -8.00 -10.02 6.79
CA SER A 83 -9.42 -9.70 6.59
C SER A 83 -10.21 -9.92 7.88
N PHE A 84 -11.02 -8.94 8.29
CA PHE A 84 -11.86 -9.05 9.48
C PHE A 84 -13.16 -9.84 9.24
N LYS A 85 -13.71 -9.79 8.03
CA LYS A 85 -14.99 -10.44 7.68
C LYS A 85 -14.89 -11.51 6.59
N GLY A 86 -13.76 -11.58 5.89
CA GLY A 86 -13.50 -12.52 4.82
C GLY A 86 -12.28 -13.38 5.12
N LYS A 87 -11.63 -13.84 4.05
CA LYS A 87 -10.40 -14.64 4.15
C LYS A 87 -9.19 -13.72 4.13
N THR A 88 -8.22 -13.98 5.00
CA THR A 88 -6.87 -13.42 4.85
C THR A 88 -6.29 -13.88 3.52
N GLN A 89 -5.71 -12.93 2.78
CA GLN A 89 -5.16 -13.16 1.45
C GLN A 89 -3.65 -12.97 1.47
N ILE A 90 -2.96 -13.66 0.56
CA ILE A 90 -1.52 -13.50 0.32
C ILE A 90 -1.39 -13.15 -1.16
N TYR A 91 -0.69 -12.06 -1.45
CA TYR A 91 -0.34 -11.64 -2.80
C TYR A 91 1.17 -11.79 -2.98
N GLU A 92 1.59 -12.22 -4.16
CA GLU A 92 3.00 -12.17 -4.55
C GLU A 92 3.27 -10.89 -5.34
N HIS A 93 4.37 -10.21 -5.03
CA HIS A 93 4.82 -9.04 -5.76
C HIS A 93 5.68 -9.48 -6.96
N LEU A 94 5.16 -9.26 -8.16
CA LEU A 94 5.82 -9.56 -9.42
C LEU A 94 6.00 -8.27 -10.22
N MET A 95 7.24 -7.86 -10.42
CA MET A 95 7.58 -6.75 -11.32
C MET A 95 8.11 -7.33 -12.63
N ILE A 96 7.30 -7.29 -13.67
CA ILE A 96 7.74 -7.66 -15.02
C ILE A 96 8.43 -6.43 -15.61
N ASN A 97 9.74 -6.52 -15.81
CA ASN A 97 10.44 -5.49 -16.57
C ASN A 97 10.11 -5.67 -18.06
N LEU A 98 9.32 -4.75 -18.61
CA LEU A 98 8.96 -4.73 -20.04
C LEU A 98 9.97 -3.98 -20.90
N SER A 99 11.13 -3.58 -20.38
CA SER A 99 12.20 -3.04 -21.23
C SER A 99 12.87 -4.17 -22.02
N SER A 100 12.41 -4.32 -23.27
CA SER A 100 13.15 -4.92 -24.39
C SER A 100 13.92 -3.83 -25.13
#